data_AF-A0A1G2XSX5-F1
#
_entry.id   AF-A0A1G2XSX5-F1
#
_cell.length_a   1.000
_cell.length_b   1.000
_cell.length_c   1.000
_cell.angle_alpha   90.00
_cell.angle_beta   90.00
_cell.angle_gamma   90.00
#
_symmetry.space_group_name_H-M   'P 1'
#
loop_
_entity.id
_entity.type
_entity.pdbx_description
1 polymer ?
#
loop_
_entity_poly.entity_id
_entity_poly.type
_entity_poly.pdbx_seq_one_letter_code
_entity_poly.pdbx_strand_id
1 'polypeptide(L)'
;MKQNIITHKHISDRLETLGITPGDTVIVHTALSSFGAASCCPDTIIDALLQTVGHKGTLVMPTFGSSEAVFNNKKSGTNLGIVPQTFWKRNGVLRSRHPLASVAAIGPNAKTLIEGHENAPTAHAEETPYYRLAQLNGKILLLGVDQDRNTFLHTIEELARAPYLKPISGKFIDNKGKTRTGTWRYFPGPHRDFIGLGESLRKNGLVKEICIGNCRAKLMEAVPLLNFLLPKFQNNPNLFLSANPNLPDGIRQRAQILRSKMADAAFTLAADSQFAGTYMEEIIDNMNSTAIDSIVLSTINDVPWSAVPQDKRKWYLAGLKRAGIKVAAIRISNLNKNLDQILTQVKGAKLIMPATIPLEKLKISIPAKTRVLIENTGITGRDMVSKLKELKRLNAMAAFNPLEFIKIGENPFLSTYTRTSIKSMIGAIFVNDGFASGRRTQLEEGLVEIKELISILNCRSFSGLFILQSPDPSLFRSTVNKFLQMYEEVR
;
A
#
# COMPACT_ATOMS: atom_id res chain seq x y z
N MET A 1 -30.43 27.27 29.90
CA MET A 1 -29.17 27.84 29.36
C MET A 1 -29.53 28.65 28.13
N LYS A 2 -29.20 29.95 28.08
CA LYS A 2 -29.41 30.74 26.86
C LYS A 2 -28.48 30.19 25.77
N GLN A 3 -29.05 29.66 24.69
CA GLN A 3 -28.28 29.33 23.49
C GLN A 3 -27.70 30.64 22.95
N ASN A 4 -26.38 30.81 23.01
CA ASN A 4 -25.71 31.93 22.37
C ASN A 4 -25.82 31.75 20.85
N ILE A 5 -26.77 32.45 20.23
CA ILE A 5 -26.94 32.47 18.77
C ILE A 5 -25.63 32.96 18.15
N ILE A 6 -25.06 32.17 17.24
CA ILE A 6 -23.83 32.52 16.55
C ILE A 6 -24.22 33.38 15.35
N THR A 7 -23.95 34.68 15.43
CA THR A 7 -24.27 35.63 14.36
C THR A 7 -23.25 35.55 13.23
N HIS A 8 -23.69 35.97 12.04
CA HIS A 8 -22.83 36.19 10.88
C HIS A 8 -21.56 37.00 11.23
N LYS A 9 -21.74 38.14 11.91
CA LYS A 9 -20.65 39.04 12.30
C LYS A 9 -19.64 38.35 13.22
N HIS A 10 -20.12 37.59 14.21
CA HIS A 10 -19.24 36.84 15.10
C HIS A 10 -18.40 35.81 14.31
N ILE A 11 -18.97 35.14 13.31
CA ILE A 11 -18.19 34.23 12.46
C ILE A 11 -17.12 35.00 11.68
N SER A 12 -17.48 36.11 11.01
CA SER A 12 -16.52 36.91 10.23
C SER A 12 -15.36 37.42 11.09
N ASP A 13 -15.65 38.06 12.23
CA ASP A 13 -14.63 38.64 13.12
C ASP A 13 -13.64 37.54 13.61
N ARG A 14 -14.12 36.32 13.85
CA ARG A 14 -13.26 35.19 14.28
C ARG A 14 -12.46 34.59 13.13
N LEU A 15 -13.00 34.57 11.92
CA LEU A 15 -12.26 34.13 10.72
C LEU A 15 -11.14 35.13 10.37
N GLU A 16 -11.39 36.42 10.54
CA GLU A 16 -10.37 37.47 10.40
C GLU A 16 -9.26 37.30 11.43
N THR A 17 -9.63 37.07 12.70
CA THR A 17 -8.68 36.77 13.78
C THR A 17 -7.84 35.51 13.49
N LEU A 18 -8.45 34.49 12.88
CA LEU A 18 -7.77 33.26 12.49
C LEU A 18 -6.74 33.49 11.37
N GLY A 19 -6.89 34.59 10.61
CA GLY A 19 -5.96 35.01 9.57
C GLY A 19 -6.52 34.93 8.15
N ILE A 20 -7.84 34.91 7.96
CA ILE A 20 -8.46 35.09 6.64
C ILE A 20 -8.62 36.59 6.38
N THR A 21 -8.17 37.04 5.22
CA THR A 21 -8.16 38.45 4.83
C THR A 21 -8.90 38.67 3.51
N PRO A 22 -9.44 39.88 3.26
CA PRO A 22 -10.05 40.21 1.97
C PRO A 22 -9.08 39.96 0.81
N GLY A 23 -9.55 39.29 -0.25
CA GLY A 23 -8.73 38.87 -1.38
C GLY A 23 -8.25 37.42 -1.33
N ASP A 24 -8.36 36.75 -0.18
CA ASP A 24 -7.93 35.36 -0.05
C ASP A 24 -8.73 34.40 -0.95
N THR A 25 -8.04 33.36 -1.42
CA THR A 25 -8.67 32.17 -1.99
C THR A 25 -8.69 31.07 -0.95
N VAL A 26 -9.87 30.63 -0.50
CA VAL A 26 -10.01 29.70 0.62
C VAL A 26 -10.85 28.49 0.22
N ILE A 27 -10.30 27.28 0.36
CA ILE A 27 -11.09 26.05 0.34
C ILE A 27 -11.59 25.71 1.74
N VAL A 28 -12.87 25.39 1.86
CA VAL A 28 -13.52 25.19 3.16
C VAL A 28 -14.16 23.81 3.26
N HIS A 29 -13.83 23.11 4.33
CA HIS A 29 -14.48 21.88 4.78
C HIS A 29 -15.30 22.21 6.03
N THR A 30 -16.55 21.75 6.09
CA THR A 30 -17.47 22.20 7.15
C THR A 30 -18.27 21.06 7.76
N ALA A 31 -18.59 21.19 9.05
CA ALA A 31 -19.64 20.41 9.70
C ALA A 31 -20.55 21.36 10.51
N LEU A 32 -21.77 21.59 10.02
CA LEU A 32 -22.73 22.50 10.67
C LEU A 32 -23.03 22.09 12.11
N SER A 33 -23.11 20.78 12.39
CA SER A 33 -23.38 20.25 13.72
C SER A 33 -22.36 20.68 14.78
N SER A 34 -21.14 21.03 14.38
CA SER A 34 -20.08 21.46 15.30
C SER A 34 -20.35 22.82 15.97
N PHE A 35 -21.21 23.65 15.37
CA PHE A 35 -21.62 24.94 15.95
C PHE A 35 -22.68 24.77 17.07
N GLY A 36 -23.24 23.57 17.23
CA GLY A 36 -24.34 23.28 18.14
C GLY A 36 -25.72 23.35 17.46
N ALA A 37 -26.68 22.62 18.01
CA ALA A 37 -28.06 22.60 17.49
C ALA A 37 -28.67 24.02 17.53
N ALA A 38 -29.31 24.43 16.44
CA ALA A 38 -29.97 25.72 16.27
C ALA A 38 -29.09 26.98 16.41
N SER A 39 -27.76 26.84 16.47
CA SER A 39 -26.84 27.98 16.66
C SER A 39 -26.66 28.86 15.42
N CYS A 40 -26.77 28.29 14.21
CA CYS A 40 -26.70 29.00 12.93
C CYS A 40 -27.25 28.14 11.78
N CYS A 41 -27.69 28.76 10.67
CA CYS A 41 -28.09 28.05 9.46
C CYS A 41 -26.93 27.99 8.44
N PRO A 42 -27.00 27.12 7.41
CA PRO A 42 -25.96 27.04 6.38
C PRO A 42 -25.65 28.39 5.73
N ASP A 43 -26.70 29.19 5.45
CA ASP A 43 -26.54 30.50 4.82
C ASP A 43 -25.74 31.47 5.67
N THR A 44 -25.94 31.49 7.00
CA THR A 44 -25.15 32.32 7.92
C THR A 44 -23.64 32.04 7.81
N ILE A 45 -23.26 30.76 7.68
CA ILE A 45 -21.85 30.37 7.54
C ILE A 45 -21.31 30.83 6.18
N ILE A 46 -22.06 30.57 5.10
CA ILE A 46 -21.61 30.91 3.75
C ILE A 46 -21.49 32.43 3.60
N ASP A 47 -22.47 33.20 4.09
CA ASP A 47 -22.46 34.65 4.06
C ASP A 47 -21.31 35.23 4.87
N ALA A 48 -20.97 34.63 6.02
CA ALA A 48 -19.81 35.03 6.82
C ALA A 48 -18.52 34.81 6.05
N LEU A 49 -18.33 33.62 5.47
CA LEU A 49 -17.16 33.31 4.64
C LEU A 49 -17.02 34.27 3.45
N LEU A 50 -18.11 34.55 2.74
CA LEU A 50 -18.13 35.47 1.60
C LEU A 50 -17.80 36.91 2.03
N GLN A 51 -18.32 37.37 3.17
CA GLN A 51 -17.98 38.69 3.70
C GLN A 51 -16.48 38.75 4.05
N THR A 52 -15.95 37.75 4.74
CA THR A 52 -14.56 37.75 5.19
C THR A 52 -13.56 37.77 4.03
N VAL A 53 -13.78 36.96 2.98
CA VAL A 53 -12.90 36.97 1.79
C VAL A 53 -13.15 38.19 0.89
N GLY A 54 -14.33 38.81 0.99
CA GLY A 54 -14.72 39.98 0.22
C GLY A 54 -14.83 39.75 -1.30
N HIS A 55 -15.19 40.81 -2.04
CA HIS A 55 -15.43 40.74 -3.49
C HIS A 55 -14.17 40.42 -4.32
N LYS A 56 -12.97 40.65 -3.77
CA LYS A 56 -11.69 40.29 -4.40
C LYS A 56 -11.24 38.86 -4.07
N GLY A 57 -11.83 38.25 -3.05
CA GLY A 57 -11.50 36.89 -2.62
C GLY A 57 -12.31 35.83 -3.35
N THR A 58 -11.92 34.58 -3.17
CA THR A 58 -12.58 33.42 -3.79
C THR A 58 -12.86 32.35 -2.75
N LEU A 59 -14.12 31.96 -2.61
CA LEU A 59 -14.55 30.89 -1.72
C LEU A 59 -14.73 29.59 -2.51
N VAL A 60 -14.20 28.49 -1.99
CA VAL A 60 -14.22 27.17 -2.62
C VAL A 60 -14.72 26.12 -1.63
N MET A 61 -15.54 25.17 -2.07
CA MET A 61 -15.94 24.01 -1.26
C MET A 61 -15.94 22.72 -2.09
N PRO A 62 -15.48 21.59 -1.54
CA PRO A 62 -15.71 20.29 -2.16
C PRO A 62 -17.21 19.97 -2.28
N THR A 63 -17.60 19.34 -3.38
CA THR A 63 -19.00 19.01 -3.72
C THR A 63 -19.14 17.65 -4.41
N PHE A 64 -18.18 16.74 -4.25
CA PHE A 64 -18.28 15.38 -4.77
C PHE A 64 -19.20 14.49 -3.91
N GLY A 65 -19.21 13.19 -4.17
CA GLY A 65 -20.00 12.22 -3.38
C GLY A 65 -21.47 12.16 -3.79
N SER A 66 -21.75 12.42 -5.07
CA SER A 66 -23.06 12.15 -5.64
C SER A 66 -23.34 10.65 -5.66
N SER A 67 -24.60 10.27 -5.42
CA SER A 67 -25.09 8.90 -5.58
C SER A 67 -25.48 8.57 -7.04
N GLU A 68 -25.44 9.55 -7.95
CA GLU A 68 -25.84 9.38 -9.33
C GLU A 68 -24.78 8.64 -10.14
N ALA A 69 -25.21 7.76 -11.05
CA ALA A 69 -24.30 7.01 -11.91
C ALA A 69 -23.56 7.88 -12.94
N VAL A 70 -24.10 9.06 -13.28
CA VAL A 70 -23.49 10.05 -14.16
C VAL A 70 -23.52 11.41 -13.47
N PHE A 71 -22.35 11.95 -13.18
CA PHE A 71 -22.24 13.25 -12.52
C PHE A 71 -22.60 14.40 -13.47
N ASN A 72 -23.53 15.23 -13.05
CA ASN A 72 -23.92 16.47 -13.71
C ASN A 72 -23.67 17.64 -12.75
N ASN A 73 -22.69 18.48 -13.05
CA ASN A 73 -22.30 19.60 -12.20
C ASN A 73 -23.43 20.63 -11.96
N LYS A 74 -24.52 20.60 -12.75
CA LYS A 74 -25.69 21.46 -12.56
C LYS A 74 -26.83 20.82 -11.76
N LYS A 75 -26.82 19.50 -11.53
CA LYS A 75 -27.95 18.75 -10.93
C LYS A 75 -27.54 17.88 -9.75
N SER A 76 -26.41 17.19 -9.86
CA SER A 76 -26.02 16.16 -8.92
C SER A 76 -25.76 16.73 -7.52
N GLY A 77 -26.35 16.10 -6.51
CA GLY A 77 -26.13 16.45 -5.11
C GLY A 77 -24.71 16.15 -4.60
N THR A 78 -24.48 16.42 -3.32
CA THR A 78 -23.26 16.05 -2.58
C THR A 78 -23.64 15.50 -1.21
N ASN A 79 -22.87 14.53 -0.70
CA ASN A 79 -23.04 13.96 0.64
C ASN A 79 -22.07 14.57 1.67
N LEU A 80 -21.35 15.65 1.32
CA LEU A 80 -20.32 16.29 2.16
C LEU A 80 -20.88 17.27 3.20
N GLY A 81 -22.20 17.25 3.43
CA GLY A 81 -22.88 18.08 4.40
C GLY A 81 -23.78 19.16 3.78
N ILE A 82 -24.64 19.75 4.61
CA ILE A 82 -25.68 20.68 4.17
C ILE A 82 -25.11 22.03 3.69
N VAL A 83 -23.96 22.46 4.21
CA VAL A 83 -23.31 23.73 3.83
C VAL A 83 -22.80 23.67 2.39
N PRO A 84 -21.94 22.72 1.96
CA PRO A 84 -21.55 22.63 0.55
C PRO A 84 -22.75 22.39 -0.37
N GLN A 85 -23.75 21.61 0.09
CA GLN A 85 -25.00 21.35 -0.64
C GLN A 85 -25.84 22.61 -0.88
N THR A 86 -25.79 23.58 0.05
CA THR A 86 -26.45 24.89 -0.08
C THR A 86 -25.61 25.84 -0.94
N PHE A 87 -24.29 25.86 -0.70
CA PHE A 87 -23.34 26.73 -1.38
C PHE A 87 -23.37 26.57 -2.90
N TRP A 88 -23.26 25.35 -3.43
CA TRP A 88 -23.15 25.17 -4.89
C TRP A 88 -24.40 25.58 -5.68
N LYS A 89 -25.55 25.73 -5.00
CA LYS A 89 -26.82 26.17 -5.58
C LYS A 89 -26.99 27.69 -5.61
N ARG A 90 -26.10 28.44 -4.96
CA ARG A 90 -26.20 29.90 -4.91
C ARG A 90 -25.91 30.53 -6.26
N ASN A 91 -26.53 31.68 -6.52
CA ASN A 91 -26.33 32.43 -7.75
C ASN A 91 -24.86 32.83 -7.90
N GLY A 92 -24.32 32.71 -9.13
CA GLY A 92 -22.93 33.04 -9.43
C GLY A 92 -21.88 31.99 -9.01
N VAL A 93 -22.27 30.92 -8.31
CA VAL A 93 -21.35 29.84 -7.97
C VAL A 93 -21.09 28.94 -9.19
N LEU A 94 -19.82 28.71 -9.50
CA LEU A 94 -19.38 27.81 -10.55
C LEU A 94 -19.00 26.45 -9.95
N ARG A 95 -19.12 25.36 -10.71
CA ARG A 95 -18.79 24.01 -10.23
C ARG A 95 -18.05 23.19 -11.28
N SER A 96 -16.97 22.52 -10.87
CA SER A 96 -16.15 21.67 -11.74
C SER A 96 -16.92 20.41 -12.17
N ARG A 97 -16.47 19.74 -13.24
CA ARG A 97 -17.16 18.56 -13.81
C ARG A 97 -16.56 17.21 -13.41
N HIS A 98 -15.60 17.20 -12.49
CA HIS A 98 -14.96 15.97 -12.04
C HIS A 98 -15.89 15.13 -11.14
N PRO A 99 -16.28 13.90 -11.52
CA PRO A 99 -17.33 13.13 -10.83
C PRO A 99 -16.98 12.73 -9.39
N LEU A 100 -15.69 12.59 -9.08
CA LEU A 100 -15.23 11.99 -7.82
C LEU A 100 -14.49 12.97 -6.90
N ALA A 101 -14.32 14.23 -7.34
CA ALA A 101 -13.51 15.23 -6.63
C ALA A 101 -13.98 16.67 -6.94
N SER A 102 -15.20 16.84 -7.47
CA SER A 102 -15.70 18.16 -7.87
C SER A 102 -15.64 19.19 -6.73
N VAL A 103 -15.37 20.44 -7.08
CA VAL A 103 -15.48 21.59 -6.17
C VAL A 103 -16.42 22.64 -6.77
N ALA A 104 -17.07 23.40 -5.91
CA ALA A 104 -17.78 24.62 -6.25
C ALA A 104 -16.95 25.83 -5.82
N ALA A 105 -17.01 26.93 -6.57
CA ALA A 105 -16.24 28.14 -6.30
C ALA A 105 -16.99 29.41 -6.72
N ILE A 106 -16.79 30.51 -5.99
CA ILE A 106 -17.29 31.84 -6.32
C ILE A 106 -16.23 32.90 -5.98
N GLY A 107 -16.06 33.86 -6.88
CA GLY A 107 -15.04 34.92 -6.78
C GLY A 107 -14.14 34.99 -8.03
N PRO A 108 -13.18 35.93 -8.08
CA PRO A 108 -12.37 36.19 -9.27
C PRO A 108 -11.55 34.99 -9.76
N ASN A 109 -11.11 34.11 -8.87
CA ASN A 109 -10.31 32.92 -9.21
C ASN A 109 -11.17 31.67 -9.49
N ALA A 110 -12.49 31.75 -9.38
CA ALA A 110 -13.36 30.57 -9.44
C ALA A 110 -13.21 29.79 -10.75
N LYS A 111 -13.24 30.48 -11.89
CA LYS A 111 -13.06 29.84 -13.21
C LYS A 111 -11.68 29.19 -13.34
N THR A 112 -10.62 29.92 -12.98
CA THR A 112 -9.24 29.44 -13.00
C THR A 112 -9.07 28.18 -12.16
N LEU A 113 -9.72 28.07 -11.00
CA LEU A 113 -9.62 26.88 -10.15
C LEU A 113 -10.29 25.64 -10.76
N ILE A 114 -11.49 25.79 -11.34
CA ILE A 114 -12.34 24.63 -11.65
C ILE A 114 -12.24 24.13 -13.10
N GLU A 115 -11.77 24.98 -14.02
CA GLU A 115 -11.85 24.71 -15.45
C GLU A 115 -10.95 23.54 -15.87
N GLY A 116 -11.53 22.58 -16.59
CA GLY A 116 -10.80 21.40 -17.07
C GLY A 116 -10.49 20.34 -16.01
N HIS A 117 -11.04 20.44 -14.79
CA HIS A 117 -10.79 19.47 -13.72
C HIS A 117 -11.09 18.03 -14.16
N GLU A 118 -12.15 17.81 -14.94
CA GLU A 118 -12.51 16.49 -15.48
C GLU A 118 -11.47 15.89 -16.45
N ASN A 119 -10.58 16.72 -17.01
CA ASN A 119 -9.55 16.33 -17.96
C ASN A 119 -8.18 16.16 -17.30
N ALA A 120 -8.04 16.54 -16.03
CA ALA A 120 -6.81 16.37 -15.29
C ALA A 120 -6.44 14.87 -15.19
N PRO A 121 -5.14 14.52 -15.22
CA PRO A 121 -4.69 13.12 -15.18
C PRO A 121 -4.99 12.43 -13.84
N THR A 122 -5.20 13.22 -12.78
CA THR A 122 -5.53 12.77 -11.44
C THR A 122 -6.65 13.62 -10.83
N ALA A 123 -7.08 13.31 -9.60
CA ALA A 123 -8.23 13.95 -8.97
C ALA A 123 -7.87 15.14 -8.06
N HIS A 124 -6.62 15.20 -7.56
CA HIS A 124 -6.16 16.18 -6.58
C HIS A 124 -4.79 16.83 -6.89
N ALA A 125 -3.98 16.28 -7.80
CA ALA A 125 -2.66 16.82 -8.15
C ALA A 125 -2.71 17.86 -9.29
N GLU A 126 -1.72 17.85 -10.19
CA GLU A 126 -1.53 18.90 -11.19
C GLU A 126 -2.80 19.11 -12.04
N GLU A 127 -3.03 20.36 -12.44
CA GLU A 127 -4.20 20.79 -13.21
C GLU A 127 -5.56 20.67 -12.49
N THR A 128 -5.59 20.26 -11.22
CA THR A 128 -6.82 20.20 -10.42
C THR A 128 -7.02 21.47 -9.56
N PRO A 129 -8.24 21.73 -9.05
CA PRO A 129 -8.49 22.84 -8.15
C PRO A 129 -7.64 22.82 -6.89
N TYR A 130 -7.25 21.63 -6.43
CA TYR A 130 -6.50 21.46 -5.19
C TYR A 130 -5.04 21.89 -5.36
N TYR A 131 -4.40 21.54 -6.47
CA TYR A 131 -3.05 22.03 -6.76
C TYR A 131 -3.06 23.51 -7.16
N ARG A 132 -4.05 23.95 -7.94
CA ARG A 132 -4.22 25.38 -8.30
C ARG A 132 -4.44 26.26 -7.08
N LEU A 133 -5.06 25.75 -6.02
CA LEU A 133 -5.16 26.44 -4.73
C LEU A 133 -3.77 26.83 -4.21
N ALA A 134 -2.79 25.91 -4.25
CA ALA A 134 -1.42 26.21 -3.85
C ALA A 134 -0.77 27.23 -4.80
N GLN A 135 -0.96 27.10 -6.12
CA GLN A 135 -0.44 28.07 -7.10
C GLN A 135 -0.96 29.49 -6.89
N LEU A 136 -2.15 29.63 -6.30
CA LEU A 136 -2.77 30.91 -5.96
C LEU A 136 -2.48 31.37 -4.52
N ASN A 137 -1.52 30.72 -3.82
CA ASN A 137 -1.24 30.96 -2.40
C ASN A 137 -2.49 30.87 -1.51
N GLY A 138 -3.41 29.97 -1.87
CA GLY A 138 -4.68 29.80 -1.18
C GLY A 138 -4.55 29.15 0.19
N LYS A 139 -5.67 29.17 0.93
CA LYS A 139 -5.77 28.68 2.30
C LYS A 139 -6.77 27.52 2.41
N ILE A 140 -6.55 26.66 3.37
CA ILE A 140 -7.43 25.52 3.71
C ILE A 140 -8.04 25.79 5.09
N LEU A 141 -9.36 25.89 5.14
CA LEU A 141 -10.13 26.08 6.36
C LEU A 141 -10.89 24.79 6.70
N LEU A 142 -10.60 24.21 7.85
CA LEU A 142 -11.38 23.14 8.45
C LEU A 142 -12.27 23.74 9.54
N LEU A 143 -13.58 23.76 9.28
CA LEU A 143 -14.56 24.42 10.12
C LEU A 143 -15.46 23.38 10.79
N GLY A 144 -15.07 22.95 11.99
CA GLY A 144 -15.80 21.92 12.73
C GLY A 144 -15.49 20.49 12.32
N VAL A 145 -14.44 20.32 11.52
CA VAL A 145 -13.90 19.03 11.08
C VAL A 145 -12.39 19.01 11.33
N ASP A 146 -11.79 17.82 11.26
CA ASP A 146 -10.35 17.64 11.44
C ASP A 146 -9.66 17.23 10.12
N GLN A 147 -8.37 16.93 10.20
CA GLN A 147 -7.51 16.61 9.06
C GLN A 147 -8.02 15.42 8.24
N ASP A 148 -8.82 14.52 8.80
CA ASP A 148 -9.48 13.41 8.09
C ASP A 148 -10.50 13.87 7.03
N ARG A 149 -10.85 15.16 7.02
CA ARG A 149 -11.67 15.80 5.99
C ARG A 149 -10.87 16.72 5.08
N ASN A 150 -9.58 16.91 5.32
CA ASN A 150 -8.72 17.78 4.52
C ASN A 150 -8.32 17.11 3.19
N THR A 151 -9.11 17.34 2.15
CA THR A 151 -8.86 16.69 0.83
C THR A 151 -7.60 17.20 0.15
N PHE A 152 -7.05 18.35 0.55
CA PHE A 152 -5.77 18.85 0.03
C PHE A 152 -4.61 17.89 0.35
N LEU A 153 -4.71 17.08 1.41
CA LEU A 153 -3.67 16.10 1.74
C LEU A 153 -3.54 15.01 0.68
N HIS A 154 -4.60 14.72 -0.09
CA HIS A 154 -4.51 13.79 -1.23
C HIS A 154 -3.69 14.35 -2.39
N THR A 155 -3.58 15.68 -2.52
CA THR A 155 -2.66 16.32 -3.49
C THR A 155 -1.23 15.84 -3.27
N ILE A 156 -0.80 15.72 -2.01
CA ILE A 156 0.55 15.26 -1.65
C ILE A 156 0.77 13.81 -2.06
N GLU A 157 -0.20 12.93 -1.79
CA GLU A 157 -0.12 11.51 -2.17
C GLU A 157 -0.03 11.32 -3.68
N GLU A 158 -0.85 12.06 -4.44
CA GLU A 158 -0.91 11.98 -5.89
C GLU A 158 0.36 12.53 -6.55
N LEU A 159 0.88 13.68 -6.08
CA LEU A 159 2.15 14.24 -6.54
C LEU A 159 3.32 13.29 -6.27
N ALA A 160 3.33 12.62 -5.12
CA ALA A 160 4.32 11.60 -4.78
C ALA A 160 4.08 10.25 -5.48
N ARG A 161 2.99 10.11 -6.24
CA ARG A 161 2.55 8.85 -6.88
C ARG A 161 2.57 7.67 -5.91
N ALA A 162 1.96 7.87 -4.74
CA ALA A 162 2.03 6.88 -3.66
C ALA A 162 1.64 5.47 -4.17
N PRO A 163 2.43 4.41 -3.88
CA PRO A 163 2.28 3.10 -4.54
C PRO A 163 0.92 2.41 -4.33
N TYR A 164 0.19 2.84 -3.30
CA TYR A 164 -1.10 2.28 -2.94
C TYR A 164 -2.29 2.96 -3.63
N LEU A 165 -2.06 4.04 -4.40
CA LEU A 165 -3.10 4.68 -5.19
C LEU A 165 -3.51 3.79 -6.35
N LYS A 166 -4.80 3.82 -6.72
CA LYS A 166 -5.38 2.93 -7.72
C LYS A 166 -6.17 3.72 -8.77
N PRO A 167 -6.28 3.19 -10.00
CA PRO A 167 -7.13 3.81 -10.99
C PRO A 167 -8.60 3.72 -10.57
N ILE A 168 -9.35 4.80 -10.80
CA ILE A 168 -10.80 4.81 -10.69
C ILE A 168 -11.41 5.42 -11.95
N SER A 169 -12.60 4.97 -12.33
CA SER A 169 -13.35 5.53 -13.43
C SER A 169 -14.69 6.08 -12.97
N GLY A 170 -15.15 7.14 -13.63
CA GLY A 170 -16.44 7.78 -13.33
C GLY A 170 -17.04 8.44 -14.56
N LYS A 171 -18.36 8.50 -14.62
CA LYS A 171 -19.08 9.14 -15.73
C LYS A 171 -19.49 10.56 -15.35
N PHE A 172 -19.40 11.49 -16.30
CA PHE A 172 -19.76 12.90 -16.11
C PHE A 172 -20.33 13.52 -17.39
N ILE A 173 -20.98 14.68 -17.26
CA ILE A 173 -21.43 15.50 -18.39
C ILE A 173 -20.36 16.53 -18.75
N ASP A 174 -19.86 16.50 -19.99
CA ASP A 174 -18.84 17.43 -20.48
C ASP A 174 -19.40 18.85 -20.76
N ASN A 175 -18.55 19.78 -21.19
CA ASN A 175 -18.94 21.15 -21.52
C ASN A 175 -19.89 21.25 -22.73
N LYS A 176 -20.03 20.20 -23.55
CA LYS A 176 -20.95 20.09 -24.69
C LYS A 176 -22.25 19.36 -24.31
N GLY A 177 -22.44 19.03 -23.04
CA GLY A 177 -23.63 18.32 -22.56
C GLY A 177 -23.64 16.82 -22.85
N LYS A 178 -22.50 16.23 -23.28
CA LYS A 178 -22.41 14.80 -23.58
C LYS A 178 -21.88 14.01 -22.39
N THR A 179 -22.40 12.79 -22.20
CA THR A 179 -21.85 11.86 -21.22
C THR A 179 -20.48 11.35 -21.67
N ARG A 180 -19.50 11.43 -20.77
CA ARG A 180 -18.14 10.92 -20.93
C ARG A 180 -17.78 10.02 -19.75
N THR A 181 -16.80 9.15 -19.95
CA THR A 181 -16.16 8.37 -18.89
C THR A 181 -14.73 8.87 -18.75
N GLY A 182 -14.34 9.31 -17.55
CA GLY A 182 -12.96 9.62 -17.21
C GLY A 182 -12.33 8.49 -16.39
N THR A 183 -11.01 8.36 -16.45
CA THR A 183 -10.22 7.42 -15.65
C THR A 183 -9.01 8.16 -15.06
N TRP A 184 -8.89 8.14 -13.73
CA TRP A 184 -7.84 8.82 -12.99
C TRP A 184 -6.92 7.78 -12.35
N ARG A 185 -5.63 7.81 -12.70
CA ARG A 185 -4.70 6.68 -12.46
C ARG A 185 -4.31 6.49 -10.99
N TYR A 186 -4.28 7.58 -10.24
CA TYR A 186 -3.73 7.64 -8.89
C TYR A 186 -4.79 8.11 -7.89
N PHE A 187 -5.97 7.51 -7.89
CA PHE A 187 -7.02 7.96 -6.99
C PHE A 187 -6.78 7.50 -5.56
N PRO A 188 -6.96 8.39 -4.55
CA PRO A 188 -6.88 8.02 -3.15
C PRO A 188 -7.99 7.02 -2.81
N GLY A 189 -7.56 5.85 -2.34
CA GLY A 189 -8.45 4.81 -1.82
C GLY A 189 -9.03 5.15 -0.44
N PRO A 190 -9.33 4.16 0.41
CA PRO A 190 -10.06 4.35 1.67
C PRO A 190 -9.24 5.09 2.74
N HIS A 191 -9.53 4.90 4.03
CA HIS A 191 -9.07 5.70 5.17
C HIS A 191 -7.57 6.10 5.19
N ARG A 192 -7.28 7.29 5.73
CA ARG A 192 -5.93 7.79 6.06
C ARG A 192 -5.87 8.25 7.51
N ASP A 193 -4.69 8.20 8.11
CA ASP A 193 -4.43 8.75 9.44
C ASP A 193 -3.94 10.20 9.34
N PHE A 194 -4.77 11.07 8.76
CA PHE A 194 -4.45 12.48 8.66
C PHE A 194 -4.50 13.21 10.01
N ILE A 195 -5.29 12.69 10.96
CA ILE A 195 -5.35 13.23 12.33
C ILE A 195 -3.99 13.08 13.02
N GLY A 196 -3.28 11.97 12.80
CA GLY A 196 -1.93 11.75 13.30
C GLY A 196 -0.91 12.83 12.93
N LEU A 197 -1.16 13.62 11.87
CA LEU A 197 -0.29 14.74 11.46
C LEU A 197 -0.42 15.96 12.38
N GLY A 198 -1.53 16.08 13.13
CA GLY A 198 -1.92 17.32 13.81
C GLY A 198 -0.86 17.88 14.76
N GLU A 199 -0.20 17.03 15.55
CA GLU A 199 0.87 17.47 16.46
C GLU A 199 2.08 18.02 15.71
N SER A 200 2.53 17.31 14.68
CA SER A 200 3.66 17.74 13.85
C SER A 200 3.37 19.07 13.17
N LEU A 201 2.17 19.24 12.62
CA LEU A 201 1.77 20.47 11.96
C LEU A 201 1.70 21.66 12.93
N ARG A 202 1.17 21.47 14.15
CA ARG A 202 1.14 22.52 15.19
C ARG A 202 2.55 22.91 15.64
N LYS A 203 3.43 21.93 15.90
CA LYS A 203 4.82 22.20 16.34
C LYS A 203 5.62 23.01 15.32
N ASN A 204 5.27 22.88 14.03
CA ASN A 204 5.92 23.61 12.93
C ASN A 204 5.15 24.89 12.54
N GLY A 205 4.15 25.31 13.31
CA GLY A 205 3.39 26.55 13.06
C GLY A 205 2.53 26.53 11.79
N LEU A 206 2.24 25.35 11.23
CA LEU A 206 1.51 25.21 9.95
C LEU A 206 -0.01 25.25 10.11
N VAL A 207 -0.51 25.18 11.35
CA VAL A 207 -1.94 25.20 11.67
C VAL A 207 -2.20 26.29 12.70
N LYS A 208 -3.07 27.23 12.35
CA LYS A 208 -3.68 28.17 13.30
C LYS A 208 -5.04 27.62 13.71
N GLU A 209 -5.39 27.72 15.00
CA GLU A 209 -6.66 27.19 15.51
C GLU A 209 -7.39 28.25 16.35
N ILE A 210 -8.72 28.29 16.25
CA ILE A 210 -9.59 29.14 17.08
C ILE A 210 -10.95 28.45 17.29
N CYS A 211 -11.67 28.84 18.35
CA CYS A 211 -13.08 28.47 18.50
C CYS A 211 -14.01 29.58 17.98
N ILE A 212 -15.10 29.20 17.30
CA ILE A 212 -16.22 30.06 16.92
C ILE A 212 -17.47 29.48 17.59
N GLY A 213 -17.81 30.00 18.78
CA GLY A 213 -18.70 29.29 19.68
C GLY A 213 -18.13 27.90 20.03
N ASN A 214 -18.88 26.83 19.75
CA ASN A 214 -18.44 25.45 19.95
C ASN A 214 -17.64 24.87 18.77
N CYS A 215 -17.66 25.52 17.61
CA CYS A 215 -16.96 25.05 16.42
C CYS A 215 -15.46 25.31 16.55
N ARG A 216 -14.64 24.26 16.47
CA ARG A 216 -13.19 24.39 16.31
C ARG A 216 -12.86 24.65 14.84
N ALA A 217 -12.19 25.76 14.56
CA ALA A 217 -11.74 26.14 13.24
C ALA A 217 -10.21 26.00 13.15
N LYS A 218 -9.72 25.43 12.05
CA LYS A 218 -8.28 25.30 11.76
C LYS A 218 -7.98 25.90 10.39
N LEU A 219 -6.95 26.74 10.31
CA LEU A 219 -6.51 27.37 9.08
C LEU A 219 -5.07 26.97 8.77
N MET A 220 -4.84 26.60 7.51
CA MET A 220 -3.52 26.27 6.96
C MET A 220 -3.32 27.03 5.65
N GLU A 221 -2.09 27.37 5.34
CA GLU A 221 -1.71 27.88 4.01
C GLU A 221 -1.29 26.71 3.12
N ALA A 222 -1.80 26.67 1.89
CA ALA A 222 -1.62 25.52 1.00
C ALA A 222 -0.14 25.29 0.62
N VAL A 223 0.60 26.38 0.32
CA VAL A 223 2.00 26.30 -0.11
C VAL A 223 2.93 25.84 1.03
N PRO A 224 2.93 26.45 2.24
CA PRO A 224 3.73 25.96 3.36
C PRO A 224 3.40 24.50 3.73
N LEU A 225 2.12 24.11 3.72
CA LEU A 225 1.71 22.75 4.00
C LEU A 225 2.25 21.76 2.97
N LEU A 226 2.13 22.08 1.67
CA LEU A 226 2.64 21.26 0.58
C LEU A 226 4.17 21.12 0.65
N ASN A 227 4.89 22.22 0.80
CA ASN A 227 6.36 22.23 0.85
C ASN A 227 6.91 21.47 2.06
N PHE A 228 6.18 21.45 3.18
CA PHE A 228 6.57 20.71 4.37
C PHE A 228 6.29 19.21 4.25
N LEU A 229 5.11 18.84 3.74
CA LEU A 229 4.67 17.45 3.75
C LEU A 229 5.18 16.64 2.55
N LEU A 230 5.29 17.23 1.35
CA LEU A 230 5.67 16.48 0.15
C LEU A 230 7.06 15.81 0.27
N PRO A 231 8.14 16.51 0.66
CA PRO A 231 9.44 15.86 0.84
C PRO A 231 9.43 14.81 1.95
N LYS A 232 8.70 15.06 3.04
CA LYS A 232 8.57 14.10 4.15
C LYS A 232 7.83 12.84 3.72
N PHE A 233 6.78 12.99 2.93
CA PHE A 233 6.01 11.88 2.40
C PHE A 233 6.83 11.08 1.38
N GLN A 234 7.59 11.74 0.50
CA GLN A 234 8.50 11.06 -0.43
C GLN A 234 9.56 10.22 0.30
N ASN A 235 10.11 10.73 1.41
CA ASN A 235 11.07 10.00 2.24
C ASN A 235 10.41 8.91 3.11
N ASN A 236 9.14 9.10 3.49
CA ASN A 236 8.38 8.13 4.27
C ASN A 236 6.95 7.98 3.74
N PRO A 237 6.71 7.11 2.73
CA PRO A 237 5.39 6.91 2.15
C PRO A 237 4.33 6.35 3.13
N ASN A 238 4.75 5.90 4.32
CA ASN A 238 3.84 5.47 5.39
C ASN A 238 3.26 6.66 6.20
N LEU A 239 3.73 7.90 5.97
CA LEU A 239 3.41 9.07 6.79
C LEU A 239 1.91 9.30 7.02
N PHE A 240 1.06 8.95 6.06
CA PHE A 240 -0.40 9.13 6.14
C PHE A 240 -1.17 7.85 6.51
N LEU A 241 -0.47 6.77 6.84
CA LEU A 241 -1.06 5.46 7.12
C LEU A 241 -1.01 5.16 8.61
N SER A 242 -2.13 4.73 9.20
CA SER A 242 -2.19 4.39 10.62
C SER A 242 -1.33 3.18 10.94
N ALA A 243 -0.43 3.26 11.92
CA ALA A 243 0.37 2.13 12.38
C ALA A 243 -0.44 1.01 13.08
N ASN A 244 -1.74 1.21 13.33
CA ASN A 244 -2.59 0.24 14.00
C ASN A 244 -2.64 -1.10 13.22
N PRO A 245 -2.22 -2.23 13.83
CA PRO A 245 -2.20 -3.54 13.17
C PRO A 245 -3.59 -4.15 12.97
N ASN A 246 -4.64 -3.52 13.50
CA ASN A 246 -6.03 -3.97 13.38
C ASN A 246 -6.82 -3.24 12.28
N LEU A 247 -6.19 -2.33 11.53
CA LEU A 247 -6.83 -1.60 10.43
C LEU A 247 -6.44 -2.22 9.07
N PRO A 248 -7.33 -2.98 8.40
CA PRO A 248 -6.98 -3.72 7.19
C PRO A 248 -6.50 -2.84 6.02
N ASP A 249 -7.05 -1.64 5.88
CA ASP A 249 -6.64 -0.71 4.82
C ASP A 249 -5.20 -0.25 4.99
N GLY A 250 -4.83 0.21 6.18
CA GLY A 250 -3.46 0.66 6.47
C GLY A 250 -2.45 -0.47 6.26
N ILE A 251 -2.78 -1.68 6.68
CA ILE A 251 -1.97 -2.88 6.45
C ILE A 251 -1.73 -3.13 4.95
N ARG A 252 -2.80 -3.16 4.15
CA ARG A 252 -2.71 -3.38 2.69
C ARG A 252 -1.92 -2.29 1.98
N GLN A 253 -2.09 -1.04 2.40
CA GLN A 253 -1.40 0.11 1.81
C GLN A 253 0.10 0.09 2.12
N ARG A 254 0.47 -0.25 3.36
CA ARG A 254 1.88 -0.48 3.73
C ARG A 254 2.49 -1.63 2.95
N ALA A 255 1.78 -2.75 2.81
CA ALA A 255 2.22 -3.87 1.99
C ALA A 255 2.49 -3.46 0.54
N GLN A 256 1.67 -2.57 -0.04
CA GLN A 256 1.87 -2.04 -1.39
C GLN A 256 3.11 -1.11 -1.49
N ILE A 257 3.39 -0.30 -0.47
CA ILE A 257 4.63 0.47 -0.39
C ILE A 257 5.83 -0.47 -0.39
N LEU A 258 5.82 -1.48 0.49
CA LEU A 258 6.92 -2.45 0.58
C LEU A 258 7.11 -3.21 -0.74
N ARG A 259 6.03 -3.63 -1.41
CA ARG A 259 6.10 -4.22 -2.76
C ARG A 259 6.77 -3.31 -3.78
N SER A 260 6.46 -2.01 -3.76
CA SER A 260 7.06 -1.07 -4.70
C SER A 260 8.57 -0.92 -4.49
N LYS A 261 9.06 -0.99 -3.24
CA LYS A 261 10.50 -1.00 -2.96
C LYS A 261 11.19 -2.24 -3.54
N MET A 262 10.47 -3.36 -3.66
CA MET A 262 10.97 -4.61 -4.25
C MET A 262 10.70 -4.73 -5.75
N ALA A 263 10.12 -3.72 -6.42
CA ALA A 263 9.72 -3.85 -7.82
C ALA A 263 10.92 -4.10 -8.77
N ASP A 264 12.09 -3.56 -8.44
CA ASP A 264 13.32 -3.73 -9.21
C ASP A 264 14.14 -4.97 -8.78
N ALA A 265 13.67 -5.72 -7.78
CA ALA A 265 14.37 -6.91 -7.33
C ALA A 265 14.41 -7.95 -8.46
N ALA A 266 15.60 -8.41 -8.83
CA ALA A 266 15.76 -9.42 -9.89
C ALA A 266 15.19 -10.79 -9.49
N PHE A 267 15.03 -11.05 -8.18
CA PHE A 267 14.55 -12.31 -7.61
C PHE A 267 13.04 -12.28 -7.30
N THR A 268 12.48 -13.46 -7.07
CA THR A 268 11.12 -13.60 -6.52
C THR A 268 11.18 -13.90 -5.03
N LEU A 269 10.59 -13.04 -4.21
CA LEU A 269 10.38 -13.32 -2.78
C LEU A 269 9.12 -14.18 -2.61
N ALA A 270 9.25 -15.33 -1.96
CA ALA A 270 8.15 -16.26 -1.71
C ALA A 270 8.06 -16.66 -0.23
N ALA A 271 6.85 -16.92 0.23
CA ALA A 271 6.59 -17.51 1.54
C ALA A 271 6.58 -19.03 1.44
N ASP A 272 7.20 -19.74 2.38
CA ASP A 272 7.00 -21.18 2.53
C ASP A 272 5.69 -21.43 3.30
N SER A 273 4.76 -22.19 2.72
CA SER A 273 3.41 -22.38 3.27
C SER A 273 3.40 -22.99 4.67
N GLN A 274 4.43 -23.79 5.02
CA GLN A 274 4.59 -24.35 6.36
C GLN A 274 4.80 -23.27 7.44
N PHE A 275 5.35 -22.12 7.06
CA PHE A 275 5.78 -21.08 8.00
C PHE A 275 4.96 -19.78 7.85
N ALA A 276 4.08 -19.71 6.85
CA ALA A 276 3.28 -18.52 6.58
C ALA A 276 1.95 -18.47 7.35
N GLY A 277 1.53 -19.59 7.95
CA GLY A 277 0.25 -19.77 8.65
C GLY A 277 -0.05 -21.27 8.81
N THR A 278 -1.01 -21.61 9.66
CA THR A 278 -1.39 -23.03 9.87
C THR A 278 -2.33 -23.53 8.77
N TYR A 279 -3.34 -22.73 8.40
CA TYR A 279 -4.32 -23.06 7.36
C TYR A 279 -4.31 -22.00 6.25
N MET A 280 -4.93 -22.33 5.11
CA MET A 280 -4.80 -21.54 3.87
C MET A 280 -5.30 -20.10 4.01
N GLU A 281 -6.39 -19.88 4.73
CA GLU A 281 -6.96 -18.56 4.95
C GLU A 281 -6.02 -17.67 5.76
N GLU A 282 -5.43 -18.20 6.84
CA GLU A 282 -4.41 -17.50 7.62
C GLU A 282 -3.17 -17.18 6.77
N ILE A 283 -2.71 -18.13 5.96
CA ILE A 283 -1.59 -17.92 5.02
C ILE A 283 -1.91 -16.77 4.06
N ILE A 284 -3.10 -16.78 3.45
CA ILE A 284 -3.54 -15.73 2.52
C ILE A 284 -3.60 -14.37 3.23
N ASP A 285 -4.14 -14.31 4.44
CA ASP A 285 -4.24 -13.07 5.21
C ASP A 285 -2.86 -12.52 5.59
N ASN A 286 -1.95 -13.39 6.05
CA ASN A 286 -0.58 -13.03 6.35
C ASN A 286 0.17 -12.53 5.11
N MET A 287 0.02 -13.18 3.96
CA MET A 287 0.63 -12.73 2.71
C MET A 287 0.04 -11.41 2.21
N ASN A 288 -1.28 -11.24 2.26
CA ASN A 288 -1.95 -9.99 1.88
C ASN A 288 -1.58 -8.81 2.77
N SER A 289 -1.23 -9.09 4.02
CA SER A 289 -0.76 -8.09 4.98
C SER A 289 0.71 -7.70 4.82
N THR A 290 1.45 -8.38 3.93
CA THR A 290 2.89 -8.21 3.75
C THR A 290 3.26 -7.96 2.28
N ALA A 291 4.55 -7.76 2.01
CA ALA A 291 5.05 -7.51 0.66
C ALA A 291 4.97 -8.73 -0.28
N ILE A 292 4.61 -9.92 0.22
CA ILE A 292 4.79 -11.17 -0.51
C ILE A 292 3.56 -11.48 -1.37
N ASP A 293 3.78 -11.82 -2.64
CA ASP A 293 2.74 -12.23 -3.59
C ASP A 293 2.95 -13.65 -4.15
N SER A 294 3.97 -14.35 -3.66
CA SER A 294 4.39 -15.66 -4.17
C SER A 294 4.54 -16.68 -3.04
N ILE A 295 4.14 -17.93 -3.28
CA ILE A 295 4.14 -19.00 -2.27
C ILE A 295 4.87 -20.25 -2.78
N VAL A 296 5.60 -20.91 -1.87
CA VAL A 296 6.09 -22.28 -2.01
C VAL A 296 5.16 -23.19 -1.23
N LEU A 297 4.48 -24.11 -1.92
CA LEU A 297 3.57 -25.07 -1.28
C LEU A 297 4.37 -26.26 -0.78
N SER A 298 4.57 -26.33 0.53
CA SER A 298 5.30 -27.40 1.22
C SER A 298 4.34 -28.26 2.04
N THR A 299 3.72 -27.66 3.06
CA THR A 299 2.80 -28.25 4.03
C THR A 299 1.69 -27.25 4.29
N ILE A 300 0.47 -27.74 4.52
CA ILE A 300 -0.66 -26.96 5.00
C ILE A 300 -1.37 -27.79 6.07
N ASN A 301 -1.66 -27.20 7.22
CA ASN A 301 -2.27 -27.88 8.36
C ASN A 301 -1.52 -29.17 8.73
N ASP A 302 -0.18 -29.08 8.79
CA ASP A 302 0.76 -30.18 9.03
C ASP A 302 0.69 -31.36 8.03
N VAL A 303 -0.08 -31.22 6.96
CA VAL A 303 -0.15 -32.20 5.87
C VAL A 303 0.74 -31.76 4.72
N PRO A 304 1.74 -32.57 4.30
CA PRO A 304 2.54 -32.29 3.11
C PRO A 304 1.64 -32.03 1.90
N TRP A 305 1.92 -31.02 1.09
CA TRP A 305 1.12 -30.65 -0.08
C TRP A 305 0.87 -31.83 -1.01
N SER A 306 1.87 -32.72 -1.14
CA SER A 306 1.78 -33.93 -1.95
C SER A 306 0.76 -34.96 -1.43
N ALA A 307 0.43 -34.92 -0.13
CA ALA A 307 -0.55 -35.77 0.53
C ALA A 307 -1.95 -35.12 0.62
N VAL A 308 -2.09 -33.84 0.30
CA VAL A 308 -3.38 -33.15 0.32
C VAL A 308 -4.30 -33.72 -0.78
N PRO A 309 -5.56 -34.10 -0.45
CA PRO A 309 -6.53 -34.59 -1.43
C PRO A 309 -6.73 -33.63 -2.61
N GLN A 310 -6.96 -34.18 -3.80
CA GLN A 310 -7.05 -33.40 -5.04
C GLN A 310 -8.11 -32.29 -5.00
N ASP A 311 -9.29 -32.58 -4.46
CA ASP A 311 -10.38 -31.58 -4.42
C ASP A 311 -10.07 -30.43 -3.46
N LYS A 312 -9.41 -30.72 -2.33
CA LYS A 312 -8.90 -29.69 -1.41
C LYS A 312 -7.82 -28.85 -2.07
N ARG A 313 -6.87 -29.46 -2.80
CA ARG A 313 -5.85 -28.72 -3.56
C ARG A 313 -6.47 -27.76 -4.57
N LYS A 314 -7.46 -28.20 -5.35
CA LYS A 314 -8.18 -27.33 -6.30
C LYS A 314 -8.80 -26.12 -5.59
N TRP A 315 -9.43 -26.34 -4.44
CA TRP A 315 -10.04 -25.27 -3.65
C TRP A 315 -9.00 -24.28 -3.13
N TYR A 316 -7.90 -24.76 -2.55
CA TYR A 316 -6.79 -23.92 -2.09
C TYR A 316 -6.15 -23.10 -3.23
N LEU A 317 -5.88 -23.72 -4.38
CA LEU A 317 -5.33 -23.03 -5.55
C LEU A 317 -6.29 -21.94 -6.08
N ALA A 318 -7.60 -22.18 -6.04
CA ALA A 318 -8.59 -21.16 -6.39
C ALA A 318 -8.62 -20.00 -5.38
N GLY A 319 -8.43 -20.28 -4.08
CA GLY A 319 -8.26 -19.28 -3.03
C GLY A 319 -7.05 -18.38 -3.28
N LEU A 320 -5.87 -18.97 -3.48
CA LEU A 320 -4.63 -18.25 -3.80
C LEU A 320 -4.77 -17.39 -5.05
N LYS A 321 -5.38 -17.92 -6.11
CA LYS A 321 -5.61 -17.17 -7.35
C LYS A 321 -6.53 -15.96 -7.12
N ARG A 322 -7.61 -16.09 -6.36
CA ARG A 322 -8.50 -14.97 -6.01
C ARG A 322 -7.78 -13.91 -5.18
N ALA A 323 -6.86 -14.31 -4.31
CA ALA A 323 -6.01 -13.40 -3.54
C ALA A 323 -4.86 -12.79 -4.36
N GLY A 324 -4.67 -13.19 -5.62
CA GLY A 324 -3.56 -12.72 -6.45
C GLY A 324 -2.20 -13.31 -6.06
N ILE A 325 -2.18 -14.40 -5.30
CA ILE A 325 -0.96 -15.08 -4.86
C ILE A 325 -0.54 -16.13 -5.88
N LYS A 326 0.70 -16.05 -6.36
CA LYS A 326 1.29 -16.96 -7.35
C LYS A 326 1.97 -18.13 -6.65
N VAL A 327 1.79 -19.34 -7.16
CA VAL A 327 2.57 -20.49 -6.68
C VAL A 327 3.90 -20.54 -7.41
N ALA A 328 4.99 -20.23 -6.70
CA ALA A 328 6.34 -20.18 -7.26
C ALA A 328 7.00 -21.55 -7.32
N ALA A 329 6.72 -22.41 -6.33
CA ALA A 329 7.25 -23.76 -6.27
C ALA A 329 6.35 -24.70 -5.45
N ILE A 330 6.54 -26.01 -5.65
CA ILE A 330 6.04 -27.08 -4.79
C ILE A 330 7.25 -27.74 -4.15
N ARG A 331 7.25 -27.86 -2.82
CA ARG A 331 8.30 -28.54 -2.05
C ARG A 331 7.76 -29.88 -1.57
N ILE A 332 8.51 -30.95 -1.83
CA ILE A 332 8.15 -32.31 -1.40
C ILE A 332 9.20 -32.84 -0.44
N SER A 333 8.80 -33.63 0.55
CA SER A 333 9.70 -34.38 1.43
C SER A 333 10.06 -35.74 0.86
N ASN A 334 9.11 -36.39 0.15
CA ASN A 334 9.26 -37.71 -0.42
C ASN A 334 8.62 -37.77 -1.81
N LEU A 335 9.06 -38.73 -2.65
CA LEU A 335 8.43 -39.00 -3.93
C LEU A 335 7.01 -39.55 -3.73
N ASN A 336 6.07 -39.02 -4.51
CA ASN A 336 4.68 -39.45 -4.53
C ASN A 336 4.34 -39.98 -5.92
N LYS A 337 3.58 -41.09 -5.99
CA LYS A 337 3.16 -41.69 -7.27
C LYS A 337 2.37 -40.71 -8.16
N ASN A 338 1.66 -39.76 -7.56
CA ASN A 338 0.83 -38.79 -8.26
C ASN A 338 1.55 -37.47 -8.55
N LEU A 339 2.88 -37.38 -8.37
CA LEU A 339 3.64 -36.13 -8.48
C LEU A 339 3.40 -35.37 -9.80
N ASP A 340 3.32 -36.08 -10.92
CA ASP A 340 3.00 -35.49 -12.24
C ASP A 340 1.64 -34.78 -12.23
N GLN A 341 0.60 -35.41 -11.66
CA GLN A 341 -0.72 -34.80 -11.50
C GLN A 341 -0.70 -33.59 -10.55
N ILE A 342 0.19 -33.57 -9.56
CA ILE A 342 0.34 -32.43 -8.65
C ILE A 342 0.98 -31.25 -9.37
N LEU A 343 2.04 -31.50 -10.15
CA LEU A 343 2.77 -30.47 -10.89
C LEU A 343 1.93 -29.89 -12.03
N THR A 344 1.14 -30.72 -12.72
CA THR A 344 0.25 -30.26 -13.80
C THR A 344 -0.88 -29.34 -13.32
N GLN A 345 -1.30 -29.45 -12.04
CA GLN A 345 -2.25 -28.51 -11.44
C GLN A 345 -1.70 -27.09 -11.26
N VAL A 346 -0.36 -26.94 -11.23
CA VAL A 346 0.31 -25.67 -10.97
C VAL A 346 1.33 -25.39 -12.07
N LYS A 347 0.82 -24.94 -13.22
CA LYS A 347 1.65 -24.67 -14.40
C LYS A 347 2.76 -23.66 -14.10
N GLY A 348 4.00 -24.04 -14.36
CA GLY A 348 5.18 -23.18 -14.23
C GLY A 348 5.81 -23.15 -12.84
N ALA A 349 5.23 -23.83 -11.84
CA ALA A 349 5.87 -23.98 -10.53
C ALA A 349 7.16 -24.80 -10.65
N LYS A 350 8.18 -24.39 -9.89
CA LYS A 350 9.40 -25.18 -9.71
C LYS A 350 9.13 -26.34 -8.75
N LEU A 351 9.90 -27.41 -8.84
CA LEU A 351 9.86 -28.52 -7.89
C LEU A 351 11.08 -28.46 -6.97
N ILE A 352 10.87 -28.34 -5.67
CA ILE A 352 11.92 -28.42 -4.65
C ILE A 352 11.86 -29.79 -3.99
N MET A 353 13.00 -30.46 -3.86
CA MET A 353 13.08 -31.80 -3.27
C MET A 353 14.40 -31.98 -2.50
N PRO A 354 14.44 -32.78 -1.42
CA PRO A 354 15.66 -33.03 -0.67
C PRO A 354 16.68 -33.84 -1.46
N ALA A 355 17.96 -33.59 -1.20
CA ALA A 355 19.07 -34.34 -1.76
C ALA A 355 19.09 -35.81 -1.35
N THR A 356 18.33 -36.21 -0.34
CA THR A 356 18.17 -37.62 0.06
C THR A 356 17.33 -38.42 -0.93
N ILE A 357 16.58 -37.78 -1.83
CA ILE A 357 15.82 -38.50 -2.86
C ILE A 357 16.79 -39.09 -3.91
N PRO A 358 16.70 -40.41 -4.19
CA PRO A 358 17.58 -41.08 -5.14
C PRO A 358 17.39 -40.60 -6.58
N LEU A 359 18.50 -40.43 -7.31
CA LEU A 359 18.52 -39.82 -8.64
C LEU A 359 17.85 -40.68 -9.71
N GLU A 360 17.94 -42.00 -9.59
CA GLU A 360 17.34 -42.97 -10.49
C GLU A 360 15.81 -42.91 -10.49
N LYS A 361 15.21 -42.50 -9.37
CA LYS A 361 13.76 -42.31 -9.23
C LYS A 361 13.25 -41.02 -9.86
N LEU A 362 14.14 -40.10 -10.27
CA LEU A 362 13.78 -38.82 -10.88
C LEU A 362 13.47 -38.92 -12.38
N LYS A 363 13.96 -39.96 -13.06
CA LYS A 363 13.83 -40.12 -14.51
C LYS A 363 12.43 -40.55 -14.99
N ILE A 364 11.51 -40.88 -14.08
CA ILE A 364 10.24 -41.56 -14.42
C ILE A 364 8.99 -40.68 -14.15
N SER A 365 9.09 -39.57 -13.40
CA SER A 365 7.89 -38.90 -12.83
C SER A 365 7.85 -37.37 -12.89
N ILE A 366 8.74 -36.70 -13.63
CA ILE A 366 8.79 -35.23 -13.68
C ILE A 366 8.48 -34.72 -15.09
N PRO A 367 7.48 -33.83 -15.27
CA PRO A 367 7.21 -33.21 -16.56
C PRO A 367 8.45 -32.52 -17.13
N ALA A 368 8.70 -32.67 -18.44
CA ALA A 368 9.94 -32.22 -19.10
C ALA A 368 10.27 -30.72 -18.95
N LYS A 369 9.29 -29.86 -18.66
CA LYS A 369 9.48 -28.40 -18.50
C LYS A 369 9.61 -27.95 -17.05
N THR A 370 9.51 -28.86 -16.09
CA THR A 370 9.58 -28.53 -14.66
C THR A 370 11.03 -28.27 -14.26
N ARG A 371 11.32 -27.06 -13.76
CA ARG A 371 12.62 -26.75 -13.17
C ARG A 371 12.75 -27.45 -11.82
N VAL A 372 13.78 -28.25 -11.66
CA VAL A 372 14.06 -29.00 -10.43
C VAL A 372 15.09 -28.25 -9.59
N LEU A 373 14.78 -28.08 -8.31
CA LEU A 373 15.66 -27.51 -7.31
C LEU A 373 15.92 -28.56 -6.23
N ILE A 374 17.20 -28.81 -5.94
CA ILE A 374 17.61 -29.81 -4.94
C ILE A 374 17.96 -29.07 -3.64
N GLU A 375 17.32 -29.45 -2.54
CA GLU A 375 17.61 -28.95 -1.20
C GLU A 375 18.75 -29.77 -0.58
N ASN A 376 19.74 -29.11 0.04
CA ASN A 376 20.94 -29.72 0.60
C ASN A 376 20.73 -30.47 1.93
N THR A 377 19.56 -31.09 2.12
CA THR A 377 19.24 -31.88 3.32
C THR A 377 20.25 -33.01 3.50
N GLY A 378 20.99 -32.98 4.62
CA GLY A 378 21.89 -34.05 5.05
C GLY A 378 23.15 -34.26 4.22
N ILE A 379 23.56 -33.29 3.38
CA ILE A 379 24.77 -33.41 2.54
C ILE A 379 25.64 -32.16 2.60
N THR A 380 26.95 -32.33 2.38
CA THR A 380 27.91 -31.22 2.40
C THR A 380 27.80 -30.36 1.14
N GLY A 381 28.37 -29.16 1.18
CA GLY A 381 28.47 -28.27 0.03
C GLY A 381 29.18 -28.90 -1.17
N ARG A 382 30.22 -29.71 -0.91
CA ARG A 382 30.97 -30.44 -1.95
C ARG A 382 30.13 -31.54 -2.59
N ASP A 383 29.44 -32.33 -1.78
CA ASP A 383 28.57 -33.41 -2.26
C ASP A 383 27.39 -32.85 -3.07
N MET A 384 26.87 -31.70 -2.64
CA MET A 384 25.81 -30.99 -3.37
C MET A 384 26.26 -30.59 -4.78
N VAL A 385 27.48 -30.03 -4.91
CA VAL A 385 28.04 -29.70 -6.22
C VAL A 385 28.24 -30.96 -7.08
N SER A 386 28.70 -32.07 -6.51
CA SER A 386 28.83 -33.35 -7.24
C SER A 386 27.46 -33.81 -7.76
N LYS A 387 26.46 -33.83 -6.88
CA LYS A 387 25.10 -34.27 -7.20
C LYS A 387 24.44 -33.42 -8.30
N LEU A 388 24.62 -32.10 -8.26
CA LEU A 388 24.11 -31.21 -9.30
C LEU A 388 24.79 -31.44 -10.66
N LYS A 389 26.10 -31.75 -10.67
CA LYS A 389 26.82 -32.11 -11.91
C LYS A 389 26.30 -33.42 -12.50
N GLU A 390 25.99 -34.41 -11.69
CA GLU A 390 25.34 -35.66 -12.13
C GLU A 390 23.95 -35.40 -12.72
N LEU A 391 23.24 -34.40 -12.18
CA LEU A 391 21.92 -33.97 -12.62
C LEU A 391 21.91 -32.94 -13.76
N LYS A 392 23.05 -32.68 -14.42
CA LYS A 392 23.17 -31.67 -15.47
C LYS A 392 22.13 -31.81 -16.59
N ARG A 393 21.73 -33.05 -16.92
CA ARG A 393 20.68 -33.33 -17.92
C ARG A 393 19.29 -32.82 -17.54
N LEU A 394 18.99 -32.69 -16.25
CA LEU A 394 17.73 -32.12 -15.76
C LEU A 394 17.80 -30.60 -15.57
N ASN A 395 18.95 -29.98 -15.86
CA ASN A 395 19.22 -28.58 -15.56
C ASN A 395 18.85 -28.21 -14.10
N ALA A 396 19.14 -29.13 -13.18
CA ALA A 396 18.80 -28.97 -11.78
C ALA A 396 19.69 -27.90 -11.13
N MET A 397 19.12 -27.14 -10.21
CA MET A 397 19.82 -26.11 -9.43
C MET A 397 19.68 -26.39 -7.93
N ALA A 398 20.44 -25.70 -7.09
CA ALA A 398 20.30 -25.78 -5.64
C ALA A 398 19.10 -24.94 -5.14
N ALA A 399 18.30 -25.52 -4.26
CA ALA A 399 17.54 -24.81 -3.24
C ALA A 399 18.40 -24.75 -1.98
N PHE A 400 19.26 -23.74 -1.90
CA PHE A 400 20.25 -23.57 -0.84
C PHE A 400 19.56 -23.31 0.50
N ASN A 401 19.62 -24.27 1.41
CA ASN A 401 19.10 -24.18 2.76
C ASN A 401 20.27 -24.05 3.75
N PRO A 402 20.60 -22.82 4.20
CA PRO A 402 21.77 -22.62 5.04
C PRO A 402 21.68 -23.32 6.39
N LEU A 403 20.48 -23.41 6.98
CA LEU A 403 20.28 -24.09 8.25
C LEU A 403 20.58 -25.60 8.16
N GLU A 404 20.40 -26.22 6.99
CA GLU A 404 20.76 -27.63 6.79
C GLU A 404 22.28 -27.85 6.76
N PHE A 405 23.08 -26.86 6.31
CA PHE A 405 24.54 -26.93 6.42
C PHE A 405 24.99 -26.79 7.88
N ILE A 406 24.39 -25.86 8.62
CA ILE A 406 24.66 -25.66 10.05
C ILE A 406 24.40 -26.94 10.86
N LYS A 407 23.30 -27.67 10.57
CA LYS A 407 22.96 -28.94 11.24
C LYS A 407 24.00 -30.05 11.06
N ILE A 408 24.75 -30.04 9.97
CA ILE A 408 25.83 -31.01 9.71
C ILE A 408 27.22 -30.46 10.05
N GLY A 409 27.29 -29.29 10.70
CA GLY A 409 28.54 -28.66 11.14
C GLY A 409 29.30 -27.90 10.04
N GLU A 410 28.66 -27.58 8.92
CA GLU A 410 29.27 -26.81 7.83
C GLU A 410 28.76 -25.36 7.85
N ASN A 411 29.66 -24.37 7.91
CA ASN A 411 29.26 -22.97 7.82
C ASN A 411 28.81 -22.66 6.37
N PRO A 412 27.55 -22.19 6.16
CA PRO A 412 26.97 -22.02 4.84
C PRO A 412 27.67 -20.93 4.03
N PHE A 413 28.27 -19.94 4.67
CA PHE A 413 28.97 -18.85 4.01
C PHE A 413 30.45 -19.18 3.76
N LEU A 414 31.25 -19.27 4.82
CA LEU A 414 32.71 -19.42 4.82
C LEU A 414 33.22 -20.79 4.33
N SER A 415 32.42 -21.85 4.47
CA SER A 415 32.84 -23.21 4.08
C SER A 415 32.15 -23.67 2.81
N THR A 416 30.85 -23.42 2.68
CA THR A 416 30.09 -23.86 1.51
C THR A 416 30.14 -22.84 0.36
N TYR A 417 29.65 -21.62 0.60
CA TYR A 417 29.45 -20.64 -0.48
C TYR A 417 30.79 -20.16 -1.08
N THR A 418 31.77 -19.85 -0.24
CA THR A 418 33.06 -19.29 -0.69
C THR A 418 34.01 -20.34 -1.29
N ARG A 419 34.03 -21.57 -0.74
CA ARG A 419 35.02 -22.61 -1.11
C ARG A 419 34.53 -23.60 -2.16
N THR A 420 33.27 -23.52 -2.60
CA THR A 420 32.72 -24.41 -3.63
C THR A 420 32.22 -23.63 -4.85
N SER A 421 31.91 -24.35 -5.93
CA SER A 421 31.30 -23.76 -7.12
C SER A 421 29.76 -23.64 -7.03
N ILE A 422 29.17 -23.93 -5.86
CA ILE A 422 27.71 -23.95 -5.68
C ILE A 422 27.06 -22.60 -6.02
N LYS A 423 27.78 -21.49 -5.84
CA LYS A 423 27.32 -20.12 -6.05
C LYS A 423 26.72 -19.86 -7.44
N SER A 424 27.19 -20.51 -8.50
CA SER A 424 26.62 -20.37 -9.85
C SER A 424 25.47 -21.35 -10.14
N MET A 425 25.18 -22.24 -9.19
CA MET A 425 24.19 -23.30 -9.31
C MET A 425 22.99 -23.07 -8.39
N ILE A 426 22.91 -21.95 -7.66
CA ILE A 426 21.77 -21.62 -6.80
C ILE A 426 20.60 -21.17 -7.68
N GLY A 427 19.43 -21.79 -7.50
CA GLY A 427 18.16 -21.40 -8.12
C GLY A 427 17.11 -20.95 -7.10
N ALA A 428 17.30 -21.30 -5.82
CA ALA A 428 16.57 -20.75 -4.69
C ALA A 428 17.46 -20.71 -3.44
N ILE A 429 17.16 -19.82 -2.51
CA ILE A 429 17.73 -19.78 -1.16
C ILE A 429 16.59 -19.76 -0.14
N PHE A 430 16.67 -20.59 0.89
CA PHE A 430 15.80 -20.46 2.06
C PHE A 430 16.33 -19.36 2.95
N VAL A 431 15.48 -18.38 3.23
CA VAL A 431 15.74 -17.28 4.14
C VAL A 431 15.26 -17.71 5.52
N ASN A 432 16.16 -18.33 6.26
CA ASN A 432 15.97 -18.83 7.61
C ASN A 432 17.25 -18.64 8.43
N ASP A 433 17.11 -18.71 9.75
CA ASP A 433 18.22 -18.65 10.68
C ASP A 433 17.98 -19.60 11.85
N GLY A 434 19.05 -19.99 12.53
CA GLY A 434 18.95 -20.91 13.66
C GLY A 434 20.29 -21.40 14.20
N PHE A 435 20.21 -22.21 15.24
CA PHE A 435 21.37 -22.81 15.92
C PHE A 435 21.78 -24.14 15.28
N ALA A 436 22.96 -24.64 15.66
CA ALA A 436 23.49 -25.97 15.27
C ALA A 436 22.53 -27.13 15.59
N SER A 437 21.68 -26.97 16.61
CA SER A 437 20.63 -27.96 16.95
C SER A 437 19.49 -28.04 15.93
N GLY A 438 19.45 -27.13 14.95
CA GLY A 438 18.34 -27.01 14.01
C GLY A 438 17.16 -26.21 14.54
N ARG A 439 17.21 -25.71 15.79
CA ARG A 439 16.22 -24.80 16.34
C ARG A 439 16.29 -23.46 15.60
N ARG A 440 15.18 -23.05 15.00
CA ARG A 440 15.05 -21.78 14.28
C ARG A 440 14.99 -20.58 15.23
N THR A 441 15.49 -19.45 14.76
CA THR A 441 15.48 -18.14 15.42
C THR A 441 14.98 -17.07 14.45
N GLN A 442 14.69 -15.87 14.93
CA GLN A 442 14.50 -14.75 13.99
C GLN A 442 15.79 -14.55 13.17
N LEU A 443 15.65 -13.88 12.03
CA LEU A 443 16.78 -13.58 11.15
C LEU A 443 17.78 -12.67 11.88
N GLU A 444 19.08 -12.97 11.75
CA GLU A 444 20.21 -12.33 12.45
C GLU A 444 20.37 -12.71 13.94
N GLU A 445 19.65 -13.71 14.43
CA GLU A 445 19.79 -14.23 15.81
C GLU A 445 20.44 -15.62 15.90
N GLY A 446 20.77 -16.23 14.75
CA GLY A 446 21.36 -17.56 14.69
C GLY A 446 22.76 -17.58 14.07
N LEU A 447 23.16 -18.75 13.57
CA LEU A 447 24.52 -19.01 13.08
C LEU A 447 24.61 -19.01 11.54
N VAL A 448 23.55 -18.67 10.83
CA VAL A 448 23.48 -18.81 9.37
C VAL A 448 24.25 -17.71 8.61
N GLU A 449 24.40 -16.51 9.18
CA GLU A 449 24.94 -15.33 8.45
C GLU A 449 24.08 -15.02 7.20
N ILE A 450 22.75 -14.97 7.39
CA ILE A 450 21.78 -14.89 6.27
C ILE A 450 21.90 -13.57 5.51
N LYS A 451 22.27 -12.47 6.18
CA LYS A 451 22.39 -11.14 5.58
C LYS A 451 23.53 -11.07 4.57
N GLU A 452 24.65 -11.69 4.89
CA GLU A 452 25.84 -11.80 4.05
C GLU A 452 25.51 -12.58 2.77
N LEU A 453 24.75 -13.68 2.91
CA LEU A 453 24.27 -14.47 1.76
C LEU A 453 23.32 -13.65 0.87
N ILE A 454 22.40 -12.89 1.46
CA ILE A 454 21.48 -12.01 0.72
C ILE A 454 22.27 -10.94 -0.05
N SER A 455 23.20 -10.25 0.61
CA SER A 455 24.05 -9.21 0.02
C SER A 455 24.78 -9.72 -1.23
N ILE A 456 25.42 -10.89 -1.13
CA ILE A 456 26.20 -11.44 -2.24
C ILE A 456 25.32 -11.86 -3.42
N LEU A 457 24.16 -12.45 -3.15
CA LEU A 457 23.22 -12.83 -4.20
C LEU A 457 22.67 -11.58 -4.91
N ASN A 458 22.41 -10.50 -4.17
CA ASN A 458 21.97 -9.22 -4.72
C ASN A 458 23.04 -8.62 -5.65
N CYS A 459 24.31 -8.57 -5.22
CA CYS A 459 25.45 -8.10 -6.02
C CYS A 459 25.65 -8.88 -7.34
N ARG A 460 25.12 -10.10 -7.43
CA ARG A 460 25.21 -10.96 -8.62
C ARG A 460 23.95 -10.95 -9.48
N SER A 461 23.02 -10.03 -9.20
CA SER A 461 21.73 -9.93 -9.89
C SER A 461 20.97 -11.27 -9.90
N PHE A 462 21.00 -11.98 -8.77
CA PHE A 462 20.34 -13.27 -8.63
C PHE A 462 18.84 -13.16 -8.97
N SER A 463 18.35 -14.05 -9.85
CA SER A 463 16.97 -14.04 -10.35
C SER A 463 16.15 -15.27 -9.94
N GLY A 464 16.62 -16.01 -8.94
CA GLY A 464 15.93 -17.18 -8.40
C GLY A 464 14.90 -16.85 -7.32
N LEU A 465 14.63 -17.81 -6.43
CA LEU A 465 13.68 -17.65 -5.33
C LEU A 465 14.38 -17.32 -4.01
N PHE A 466 13.84 -16.37 -3.27
CA PHE A 466 14.10 -16.20 -1.83
C PHE A 466 12.90 -16.74 -1.08
N ILE A 467 13.07 -17.79 -0.28
CA ILE A 467 11.98 -18.53 0.35
C ILE A 467 11.99 -18.28 1.85
N LEU A 468 11.09 -17.43 2.35
CA LEU A 468 11.01 -17.06 3.76
C LEU A 468 10.45 -18.21 4.62
N GLN A 469 11.18 -18.53 5.69
CA GLN A 469 10.73 -19.45 6.74
C GLN A 469 10.93 -18.78 8.11
N SER A 470 9.83 -18.45 8.79
CA SER A 470 9.87 -17.96 10.16
C SER A 470 10.13 -19.09 11.16
N PRO A 471 10.51 -18.78 12.41
CA PRO A 471 10.61 -19.78 13.48
C PRO A 471 9.27 -20.45 13.79
N ASP A 472 8.19 -19.66 13.70
CA ASP A 472 6.82 -20.03 13.99
C ASP A 472 5.87 -19.23 13.07
N PRO A 473 4.71 -19.79 12.66
CA PRO A 473 3.75 -19.07 11.82
C PRO A 473 3.27 -17.72 12.41
N SER A 474 3.12 -17.60 13.72
CA SER A 474 2.71 -16.35 14.37
C SER A 474 3.73 -15.21 14.20
N LEU A 475 5.00 -15.58 13.96
CA LEU A 475 6.11 -14.65 13.78
C LEU A 475 6.36 -14.28 12.31
N PHE A 476 5.58 -14.83 11.37
CA PHE A 476 5.81 -14.66 9.94
C PHE A 476 5.90 -13.19 9.53
N ARG A 477 4.96 -12.34 9.96
CA ARG A 477 4.96 -10.90 9.61
C ARG A 477 6.23 -10.19 10.09
N SER A 478 6.70 -10.52 11.30
CA SER A 478 7.94 -9.99 11.84
C SER A 478 9.14 -10.42 11.00
N THR A 479 9.19 -11.69 10.62
CA THR A 479 10.24 -12.24 9.74
C THR A 479 10.25 -11.55 8.36
N VAL A 480 9.09 -11.24 7.76
CA VAL A 480 9.04 -10.47 6.51
C VAL A 480 9.61 -9.06 6.71
N ASN A 481 9.22 -8.35 7.76
CA ASN A 481 9.73 -7.01 8.04
C ASN A 481 11.24 -7.02 8.26
N LYS A 482 11.76 -8.00 9.01
CA LYS A 482 13.19 -8.18 9.25
C LYS A 482 13.94 -8.46 7.95
N PHE A 483 13.42 -9.32 7.08
CA PHE A 483 13.97 -9.54 5.75
C PHE A 483 14.06 -8.26 4.92
N LEU A 484 12.98 -7.47 4.90
CA LEU A 484 12.94 -6.22 4.13
C LEU A 484 13.94 -5.20 4.67
N GLN A 485 14.08 -5.09 6.00
CA GLN A 485 15.10 -4.25 6.62
C GLN A 485 16.51 -4.67 6.18
N MET A 486 16.85 -5.96 6.30
CA MET A 486 18.15 -6.46 5.84
C MET A 486 18.36 -6.19 4.35
N TYR A 487 17.33 -6.38 3.52
CA TYR A 487 17.42 -6.15 2.09
C TYR A 487 17.66 -4.68 1.75
N GLU A 488 17.03 -3.75 2.47
CA GLU A 488 17.30 -2.31 2.32
C GLU A 488 18.72 -1.93 2.76
N GLU A 489 19.27 -2.57 3.80
CA GLU A 489 20.63 -2.32 4.28
C GLU A 489 21.73 -2.83 3.33
N VAL A 490 21.42 -3.81 2.47
CA VAL A 490 22.39 -4.44 1.53
C VAL A 490 22.10 -4.15 0.05
N ARG A 491 21.11 -3.30 -0.23
CA ARG A 491 20.81 -2.76 -1.55
C ARG A 491 21.61 -1.47 -1.77
#